data_AF-A0A7V2MUZ7-F1
#
_entry.id   AF-A0A7V2MUZ7-F1
#
_cell.length_a   1.000
_cell.length_b   1.000
_cell.length_c   1.000
_cell.angle_alpha   90.00
_cell.angle_beta   90.00
_cell.angle_gamma   90.00
#
_symmetry.space_group_name_H-M   'P 1'
#
loop_
_entity.id
_entity.type
_entity.pdbx_description
1 polymer ?
#
loop_
_entity_poly.entity_id
_entity_poly.type
_entity_poly.pdbx_seq_one_letter_code
_entity_poly.pdbx_strand_id
1 'polypeptide(L)'
;MLTREEAQHLLTLALRELAPDWELVGACVELTFRDPQHWLSGIGTFGATLRHRTSGALKVLGRRSGPEPNATYHRGVSFLVLEAYARRNLDPISRYFEEVGLGSRRFGPRPLAIFGA
;
A
#
# COMPACT_ATOMS: atom_id res chain seq x y z
N MET A 1 10.27 -12.69 -10.39
CA MET A 1 9.86 -12.05 -9.11
C MET A 1 10.56 -10.73 -9.01
N LEU A 2 9.89 -9.70 -8.49
CA LEU A 2 10.53 -8.41 -8.24
C LEU A 2 11.55 -8.56 -7.10
N THR A 3 12.71 -7.95 -7.26
CA THR A 3 13.65 -7.73 -6.16
C THR A 3 13.08 -6.70 -5.19
N ARG A 4 13.61 -6.65 -3.97
CA ARG A 4 13.22 -5.66 -2.96
C ARG A 4 13.43 -4.23 -3.48
N GLU A 5 14.52 -4.00 -4.19
CA GLU A 5 14.91 -2.71 -4.75
C GLU A 5 13.93 -2.28 -5.86
N GLU A 6 13.54 -3.19 -6.75
CA GLU A 6 12.52 -2.92 -7.77
C GLU A 6 11.15 -2.65 -7.13
N ALA A 7 10.76 -3.44 -6.13
CA ALA A 7 9.50 -3.25 -5.42
C ALA A 7 9.46 -1.87 -4.73
N GLN A 8 10.57 -1.48 -4.09
CA GLN A 8 10.72 -0.16 -3.48
C GLN A 8 10.65 0.96 -4.51
N HIS A 9 11.32 0.81 -5.65
CA HIS A 9 11.30 1.79 -6.72
C HIS A 9 9.87 1.99 -7.26
N LEU A 10 9.18 0.89 -7.61
CA LEU A 10 7.81 0.92 -8.13
C LEU A 10 6.82 1.49 -7.11
N LEU A 11 6.92 1.10 -5.84
CA LEU A 11 6.07 1.65 -4.78
C LEU A 11 6.30 3.14 -4.59
N THR A 12 7.55 3.61 -4.66
CA THR A 12 7.87 5.04 -4.55
C THR A 12 7.28 5.84 -5.71
N LEU A 13 7.36 5.32 -6.94
CA LEU A 13 6.75 5.95 -8.11
C LEU A 13 5.21 6.00 -7.99
N ALA A 14 4.59 4.88 -7.63
CA ALA A 14 3.14 4.81 -7.45
C ALA A 14 2.64 5.76 -6.36
N LEU A 15 3.35 5.88 -5.24
CA LEU A 15 3.02 6.86 -4.18
C LEU A 15 3.08 8.30 -4.72
N ARG A 16 4.13 8.66 -5.46
CA ARG A 16 4.24 10.00 -6.06
C ARG A 16 3.10 10.31 -7.03
N GLU A 17 2.64 9.31 -7.77
CA GLU A 17 1.60 9.46 -8.78
C GLU A 17 0.17 9.47 -8.18
N LEU A 18 -0.11 8.57 -7.25
CA LEU A 18 -1.49 8.29 -6.78
C LEU A 18 -1.77 8.72 -5.33
N ALA A 19 -0.73 8.88 -4.51
CA ALA A 19 -0.85 9.24 -3.10
C ALA A 19 0.29 10.18 -2.66
N PRO A 20 0.43 11.37 -3.29
CA PRO A 20 1.60 12.23 -3.13
C PRO A 20 1.81 12.75 -1.70
N ASP A 21 0.73 12.76 -0.90
CA ASP A 21 0.75 13.12 0.53
C ASP A 21 1.52 12.10 1.39
N TRP A 22 1.79 10.91 0.85
CA TRP A 22 2.49 9.83 1.52
C TRP A 22 3.87 9.60 0.92
N GLU A 23 4.80 9.19 1.78
CA GLU A 23 6.15 8.83 1.39
C GLU A 23 6.61 7.55 2.05
N LEU A 24 7.50 6.83 1.37
CA LEU A 24 8.16 5.66 1.92
C LEU A 24 9.23 6.09 2.93
N VAL A 25 9.24 5.47 4.10
CA VAL A 25 10.24 5.66 5.15
C VAL A 25 10.99 4.34 5.36
N GLY A 26 12.29 4.35 5.06
CA GLY A 26 13.14 3.16 5.13
C GLY A 26 13.04 2.28 3.88
N ALA A 27 13.58 1.07 3.97
CA ALA A 27 13.56 0.10 2.88
C ALA A 27 12.28 -0.75 2.90
N CYS A 28 11.86 -1.21 1.72
CA CYS A 28 10.86 -2.29 1.65
C CYS A 28 11.43 -3.58 2.25
N VAL A 29 10.57 -4.42 2.82
CA VAL A 29 10.96 -5.71 3.39
C VAL A 29 10.12 -6.80 2.75
N GLU A 30 10.76 -7.86 2.27
CA GLU A 30 10.01 -9.03 1.80
C GLU A 30 9.40 -9.77 2.99
N LEU A 31 8.10 -10.01 2.93
CA LEU A 31 7.38 -10.67 4.00
C LEU A 31 7.49 -12.18 3.88
N THR A 32 7.62 -12.83 5.02
CA THR A 32 7.71 -14.29 5.14
C THR A 32 6.63 -14.83 6.06
N PHE A 33 6.14 -16.04 5.75
CA PHE A 33 5.21 -16.78 6.59
C PHE A 33 5.80 -17.24 7.92
N ARG A 34 7.13 -17.20 8.05
CA ARG A 34 7.84 -17.62 9.26
C ARG A 34 7.70 -16.61 10.40
N ASP A 35 7.33 -15.36 10.09
CA ASP A 35 7.09 -14.33 11.10
C ASP A 35 5.57 -14.18 11.31
N PRO A 36 5.04 -14.53 12.51
CA PRO A 36 3.62 -14.43 12.82
C PRO A 36 3.10 -12.99 12.85
N GLN A 37 3.98 -12.00 12.95
CA GLN A 37 3.60 -10.59 12.89
C GLN A 37 3.38 -10.10 11.46
N HIS A 38 3.83 -10.85 10.44
CA HIS A 38 3.63 -10.47 9.05
C HIS A 38 2.22 -10.78 8.56
N TRP A 39 1.62 -9.80 7.89
CA TRP A 39 0.36 -10.00 7.19
C TRP A 39 0.65 -10.35 5.73
N LEU A 40 0.57 -11.65 5.42
CA LEU A 40 0.76 -12.15 4.07
C LEU A 40 -0.45 -11.88 3.19
N SER A 41 -0.18 -11.30 2.02
CA SER A 41 -1.14 -11.18 0.90
C SER A 41 -0.87 -12.25 -0.19
N GLY A 42 0.17 -13.07 -0.03
CA GLY A 42 0.61 -14.10 -0.99
C GLY A 42 2.15 -14.24 -1.05
N ILE A 43 2.64 -15.13 -1.92
CA ILE A 43 4.08 -15.23 -2.22
C ILE A 43 4.55 -13.94 -2.90
N GLY A 44 5.72 -13.41 -2.51
CA GLY A 44 6.26 -12.15 -3.04
C GLY A 44 5.48 -10.92 -2.56
N THR A 45 5.14 -10.88 -1.26
CA THR A 45 4.52 -9.70 -0.65
C THR A 45 5.60 -8.83 0.00
N PHE A 46 5.51 -7.51 -0.17
CA PHE A 46 6.42 -6.56 0.43
C PHE A 46 5.72 -5.73 1.51
N GLY A 47 6.39 -5.56 2.64
CA GLY A 47 6.07 -4.59 3.68
C GLY A 47 6.85 -3.29 3.48
N ALA A 48 6.30 -2.20 4.01
CA ALA A 48 6.90 -0.87 3.96
C ALA A 48 6.31 0.00 5.06
N THR A 49 7.10 0.96 5.54
CA THR A 49 6.57 2.03 6.41
C THR A 49 6.33 3.26 5.56
N LEU A 50 5.16 3.84 5.70
CA LEU A 50 4.74 5.05 5.01
C LEU A 50 4.50 6.15 6.04
N ARG A 51 4.87 7.37 5.69
CA ARG A 51 4.62 8.56 6.48
C ARG A 51 3.85 9.58 5.69
N HIS A 52 2.82 10.14 6.29
CA HIS A 52 2.12 11.29 5.74
C HIS A 52 3.00 12.53 5.90
N ARG A 53 3.26 13.24 4.80
CA ARG A 53 4.20 14.37 4.76
C ARG A 53 3.83 15.50 5.71
N THR A 54 2.54 15.85 5.78
CA THR A 54 2.05 16.98 6.60
C THR A 54 1.76 16.61 8.06
N SER A 55 0.96 15.55 8.30
CA SER A 55 0.53 15.17 9.65
C SER A 55 1.54 14.31 10.40
N GLY A 56 2.54 13.75 9.72
CA GLY A 56 3.48 12.78 10.30
C GLY A 56 2.85 11.42 10.63
N ALA A 57 1.58 11.19 10.25
CA ALA A 57 0.90 9.93 10.50
C ALA A 57 1.64 8.76 9.87
N LEU A 58 1.73 7.63 10.59
CA LEU A 58 2.45 6.44 10.15
C LEU A 58 1.48 5.34 9.71
N LYS A 59 1.83 4.69 8.60
CA LYS A 59 1.17 3.49 8.07
C LYS A 59 2.23 2.41 7.88
N VAL A 60 2.04 1.25 8.49
CA VAL A 60 2.96 0.12 8.35
C VAL A 60 2.27 -0.96 7.54
N LEU A 61 2.75 -1.18 6.33
CA LEU A 61 2.31 -2.23 5.44
C LEU A 61 3.07 -3.53 5.76
N GLY A 62 2.35 -4.65 5.77
CA GLY A 62 2.94 -5.98 5.92
C GLY A 62 3.09 -6.46 7.35
N ARG A 63 2.62 -5.69 8.34
CA ARG A 63 2.57 -6.09 9.75
C ARG A 63 1.15 -6.09 10.28
N ARG A 64 0.89 -6.96 11.26
CA ARG A 64 -0.38 -7.02 12.01
C ARG A 64 -0.41 -6.08 13.20
N SER A 65 0.74 -5.86 13.82
CA SER A 65 0.92 -5.01 15.00
C SER A 65 2.38 -4.59 15.13
N GLY A 66 2.66 -3.59 15.96
CA GLY A 66 4.01 -3.13 16.24
C GLY A 66 4.03 -2.19 17.45
N PRO A 67 5.22 -1.76 17.88
CA PRO A 67 5.39 -0.94 19.06
C PRO A 67 5.00 0.53 18.85
N GLU A 68 4.78 0.97 17.61
CA GLU A 68 4.47 2.37 17.30
C GLU A 68 2.99 2.70 17.61
N PRO A 69 2.69 3.46 18.68
CA PRO A 69 1.32 3.63 19.17
C PRO A 69 0.43 4.43 18.20
N ASN A 70 1.04 5.23 17.33
CA ASN A 70 0.34 6.11 16.38
C ASN A 70 0.39 5.56 14.93
N ALA A 71 0.87 4.34 14.74
CA ALA A 71 0.90 3.71 13.42
C ALA A 71 -0.37 2.90 13.17
N THR A 72 -0.86 2.96 11.93
CA THR A 72 -1.91 2.04 11.47
C THR A 72 -1.30 0.89 10.69
N TYR A 73 -1.72 -0.34 10.98
CA TYR A 73 -1.14 -1.57 10.44
C TYR A 73 -2.03 -2.15 9.34
N HIS A 74 -1.43 -2.48 8.19
CA HIS A 74 -2.12 -2.92 6.99
C HIS A 74 -1.44 -4.14 6.37
N ARG A 75 -2.13 -4.76 5.42
CA ARG A 75 -1.58 -5.84 4.60
C ARG A 75 -0.37 -5.33 3.80
N GLY A 76 0.52 -6.24 3.41
CA GLY A 76 1.62 -5.90 2.50
C GLY A 76 1.13 -5.78 1.05
N VAL A 77 1.95 -5.14 0.22
CA VAL A 77 1.69 -5.01 -1.22
C VAL A 77 2.23 -6.23 -1.96
N SER A 78 1.38 -6.86 -2.78
CA SER A 78 1.78 -8.02 -3.58
C SER A 78 2.66 -7.60 -4.77
N PHE A 79 3.64 -8.42 -5.15
CA PHE A 79 4.43 -8.19 -6.36
C PHE A 79 3.53 -8.10 -7.61
N LEU A 80 2.40 -8.80 -7.67
CA LEU A 80 1.47 -8.75 -8.81
C LEU A 80 0.86 -7.35 -8.97
N VAL A 81 0.60 -6.66 -7.87
CA VAL A 81 0.10 -5.28 -7.87
C VAL A 81 1.15 -4.33 -8.42
N LEU A 82 2.41 -4.48 -7.97
CA LEU A 82 3.54 -3.68 -8.44
C LEU A 82 3.90 -4.00 -9.90
N GLU A 83 3.83 -5.26 -10.31
CA GLU A 83 4.07 -5.68 -11.68
C GLU A 83 3.00 -5.13 -12.63
N ALA A 84 1.73 -5.15 -12.23
CA ALA A 84 0.66 -4.52 -12.99
C ALA A 84 0.92 -3.02 -13.18
N TYR A 85 1.35 -2.32 -12.13
CA TYR A 85 1.75 -0.91 -12.21
C TYR A 85 2.91 -0.69 -13.20
N ALA A 86 3.95 -1.53 -13.15
CA ALA A 86 5.07 -1.47 -14.10
C ALA A 86 4.61 -1.64 -15.57
N ARG A 87 3.53 -2.43 -15.79
CA ARG A 87 2.88 -2.62 -17.09
C ARG A 87 1.84 -1.53 -17.42
N ARG A 88 1.85 -0.40 -16.71
CA ARG A 88 0.92 0.73 -16.86
C ARG A 88 -0.55 0.41 -16.55
N ASN A 89 -0.82 -0.67 -15.84
CA ASN A 89 -2.14 -0.96 -15.30
C ASN A 89 -2.25 -0.41 -13.86
N LEU A 90 -2.93 0.73 -13.71
CA LEU A 90 -3.04 1.45 -12.44
C LEU A 90 -4.15 0.91 -11.52
N ASP A 91 -5.11 0.13 -12.05
CA ASP A 91 -6.29 -0.30 -11.30
C ASP A 91 -5.95 -1.11 -10.04
N PRO A 92 -5.04 -2.10 -10.08
CA PRO A 92 -4.73 -2.91 -8.90
C PRO A 92 -4.09 -2.08 -7.78
N ILE A 93 -3.16 -1.17 -8.14
CA ILE A 93 -2.47 -0.36 -7.14
C ILE A 93 -3.35 0.75 -6.59
N SER A 94 -4.24 1.31 -7.41
CA SER A 94 -5.21 2.30 -6.96
C SER A 94 -6.18 1.69 -5.95
N ARG A 95 -6.75 0.52 -6.27
CA ARG A 95 -7.60 -0.22 -5.33
C ARG A 95 -6.88 -0.58 -4.03
N TYR A 96 -5.64 -1.06 -4.14
CA TYR A 96 -4.83 -1.36 -2.95
C TYR A 96 -4.60 -0.10 -2.10
N PHE A 97 -4.29 1.06 -2.70
CA PHE A 97 -4.13 2.32 -1.97
C PHE A 97 -5.41 2.80 -1.31
N GLU A 98 -6.57 2.60 -1.94
CA GLU A 98 -7.88 2.87 -1.31
C GLU A 98 -8.12 1.96 -0.11
N GLU A 99 -7.85 0.65 -0.24
CA GLU A 99 -8.02 -0.33 0.83
C GLU A 99 -7.16 0.00 2.07
N VAL A 100 -5.92 0.45 1.88
CA VAL A 100 -5.03 0.84 2.98
C VAL A 100 -5.20 2.30 3.42
N GLY A 101 -6.14 3.03 2.81
CA GLY A 101 -6.45 4.42 3.12
C GLY A 101 -5.33 5.40 2.79
N LEU A 102 -4.57 5.14 1.73
CA LEU A 102 -3.61 6.07 1.11
C LEU A 102 -4.24 6.93 0.02
N GLY A 103 -5.34 6.45 -0.57
CA GLY A 103 -6.03 7.17 -1.64
C GLY A 103 -6.56 8.53 -1.17
N SER A 104 -6.02 9.61 -1.74
CA SER A 104 -6.70 10.90 -1.77
C SER A 104 -7.88 10.74 -2.72
N ARG A 105 -9.07 10.56 -2.14
CA ARG A 105 -10.37 10.35 -2.80
C ARG A 105 -10.59 11.29 -4.01
N ARG A 106 -10.03 10.91 -5.17
CA ARG A 106 -10.28 11.51 -6.50
C ARG A 106 -11.07 10.58 -7.41
N PHE A 107 -11.52 9.43 -6.91
CA PHE A 107 -12.71 8.78 -7.45
C PHE A 107 -13.92 9.39 -6.73
N GLY A 108 -14.66 10.22 -7.45
CA GLY A 108 -15.91 10.80 -6.99
C GLY A 108 -16.89 9.72 -6.50
N PRO A 109 -17.92 10.12 -5.73
CA PRO A 109 -18.85 9.18 -5.11
C PRO A 109 -19.51 8.29 -6.18
N ARG A 110 -19.74 7.02 -5.86
CA ARG A 110 -20.87 6.28 -6.45
C ARG A 110 -22.14 6.75 -5.74
N PRO A 111 -23.03 7.55 -6.35
CA PRO A 111 -24.43 7.45 -6.04
C PRO A 111 -25.00 6.32 -6.91
N LEU A 112 -25.02 5.09 -6.38
CA LEU A 112 -26.14 4.22 -6.75
C LEU A 112 -27.29 4.64 -5.86
N ALA A 113 -27.94 5.74 -6.28
CA ALA A 113 -29.29 6.06 -5.83
C ALA A 113 -30.21 4.96 -6.38
N ILE A 114 -30.37 3.89 -5.62
CA ILE A 114 -31.54 3.03 -5.74
C ILE A 114 -32.68 3.74 -5.02
N PHE A 115 -33.30 4.69 -5.72
CA PHE A 115 -34.72 4.94 -5.56
C PHE A 115 -35.44 3.94 -6.47
N GLY A 116 -36.18 3.02 -5.85
CA GLY A 116 -37.15 2.14 -6.51
C GLY A 116 -38.18 1.78 -5.44
N ALA A 117 -39.19 2.66 -5.31
CA ALA A 117 -40.60 2.40 -5.63
C ALA A 117 -41.39 1.92 -4.41
#